data_AF-A0A1Z5SF04-F1
#
_entry.id   AF-A0A1Z5SF04-F1
#
_cell.length_a   1.000
_cell.length_b   1.000
_cell.length_c   1.000
_cell.angle_alpha   90.00
_cell.angle_beta   90.00
_cell.angle_gamma   90.00
#
_symmetry.space_group_name_H-M   'P 1'
#
loop_
_entity.id
_entity.type
_entity.pdbx_description
1 polymer ?
#
loop_
_entity_poly.entity_id
_entity_poly.type
_entity_poly.pdbx_seq_one_letter_code
_entity_poly.pdbx_strand_id
1 'polypeptide(L)' 'MKNEKPTNSMMRYAGLATQWMVMLALAVWAGWWLDKQTGWKFPLFIVSLPLIALCVSLWQLVKEFNTPKK' A
#
# COMPACT_ATOMS: atom_id res chain seq x y z
N MET A 1 -25.32 2.86 -31.78
CA MET A 1 -24.62 4.02 -31.20
C MET A 1 -24.18 3.61 -29.80
N LYS A 2 -22.88 3.39 -29.60
CA LYS A 2 -22.32 2.94 -28.31
C LYS A 2 -22.23 4.19 -27.43
N ASN A 3 -23.03 4.23 -26.36
CA ASN A 3 -23.10 5.37 -25.44
C ASN A 3 -21.76 5.54 -24.71
N GLU A 4 -20.86 6.33 -25.28
CA GLU A 4 -19.67 6.83 -24.60
C GLU A 4 -20.11 7.88 -23.59
N LYS A 5 -20.45 7.41 -22.38
CA LYS A 5 -20.65 8.32 -21.25
C LYS A 5 -19.36 9.15 -21.12
N PRO A 6 -19.42 10.49 -21.09
CA PRO A 6 -18.25 11.30 -20.82
C PRO A 6 -17.81 10.91 -19.41
N THR A 7 -16.81 10.03 -19.30
CA THR A 7 -16.24 9.68 -18.00
C THR A 7 -15.55 10.93 -17.51
N ASN A 8 -16.30 11.74 -16.78
CA ASN A 8 -15.89 13.02 -16.25
C ASN A 8 -14.59 12.77 -15.50
N SER A 9 -13.47 13.21 -16.07
CA SER A 9 -12.12 12.83 -15.63
C SER A 9 -11.93 13.14 -14.14
N MET A 10 -12.60 14.17 -13.65
CA MET A 10 -12.69 14.54 -12.24
C MET A 10 -13.17 13.39 -11.33
N MET A 11 -14.19 12.64 -11.75
CA MET A 11 -14.73 11.51 -11.00
C MET A 11 -13.75 10.33 -10.96
N ARG A 12 -12.99 10.12 -12.05
CA ARG A 12 -11.93 9.08 -12.08
C ARG A 12 -10.79 9.45 -11.14
N TYR A 13 -10.38 10.71 -11.12
CA TYR A 13 -9.35 11.20 -10.19
C TYR A 13 -9.83 11.18 -8.73
N ALA A 14 -11.10 11.52 -8.47
CA ALA A 14 -11.69 11.40 -7.14
C ALA A 14 -11.71 9.94 -6.65
N GLY A 15 -12.07 8.99 -7.52
CA GLY A 15 -12.01 7.56 -7.20
C GLY A 15 -10.59 7.08 -6.91
N LEU A 16 -9.62 7.49 -7.71
CA LEU A 16 -8.20 7.16 -7.49
C LEU A 16 -7.67 7.75 -6.19
N ALA A 17 -7.95 9.04 -5.93
CA ALA A 17 -7.56 9.72 -4.69
C ALA A 17 -8.20 9.06 -3.45
N THR A 18 -9.46 8.65 -3.56
CA THR A 18 -10.16 7.93 -2.48
C THR A 18 -9.50 6.57 -2.22
N GLN A 19 -9.13 5.83 -3.28
CA GLN A 19 -8.41 4.56 -3.13
C GLN A 19 -7.08 4.75 -2.40
N TRP A 20 -6.32 5.80 -2.75
CA TRP A 20 -5.04 6.11 -2.11
C TRP A 20 -5.24 6.54 -0.65
N MET A 21 -6.26 7.35 -0.38
CA MET A 21 -6.62 7.78 0.97
C MET A 21 -6.98 6.60 1.87
N VAL A 22 -7.78 5.65 1.37
CA VAL A 22 -8.12 4.43 2.10
C VAL A 22 -6.88 3.58 2.36
N MET A 23 -6.01 3.40 1.37
CA MET A 23 -4.78 2.63 1.52
C MET A 23 -3.84 3.25 2.57
N LEU A 24 -3.69 4.57 2.57
CA LEU A 24 -2.89 5.31 3.56
C LEU A 24 -3.50 5.22 4.95
N ALA A 25 -4.81 5.41 5.09
CA ALA A 25 -5.50 5.26 6.36
C ALA A 25 -5.33 3.85 6.94
N LEU A 26 -5.44 2.81 6.11
CA LEU A 26 -5.21 1.42 6.54
C LEU A 26 -3.76 1.17 6.95
N ALA A 27 -2.78 1.69 6.21
CA ALA A 27 -1.37 1.55 6.55
C ALA A 27 -1.01 2.23 7.87
N VAL A 28 -1.51 3.46 8.08
CA VAL A 28 -1.30 4.22 9.33
C VAL A 28 -2.02 3.54 10.49
N TRP A 29 -3.26 3.08 10.28
CA TRP A 29 -4.02 2.40 11.32
C TRP A 29 -3.41 1.04 11.70
N ALA A 30 -2.94 0.26 10.73
CA ALA A 30 -2.22 -0.99 10.98
C ALA A 30 -0.91 -0.75 11.74
N GLY A 31 -0.15 0.28 11.36
CA GLY A 31 1.07 0.69 12.06
C GLY A 31 0.79 1.12 13.49
N TRP A 32 -0.24 1.94 13.71
CA TRP A 32 -0.65 2.39 15.05
C TRP A 32 -1.17 1.26 15.92
N TRP A 33 -1.95 0.33 15.38
CA TRP A 33 -2.47 -0.82 16.11
C TRP A 33 -1.36 -1.78 16.54
N LEU A 34 -0.40 -2.05 15.64
CA LEU A 34 0.78 -2.86 15.95
C LEU A 34 1.65 -2.20 17.02
N ASP A 35 1.96 -0.91 16.87
CA ASP A 35 2.77 -0.15 17.83
C ASP A 35 2.12 -0.14 19.24
N LYS A 36 0.79 0.04 19.28
CA LYS A 36 -0.01 0.05 20.50
C LYS A 36 -0.09 -1.33 21.17
N GLN A 37 -0.11 -2.42 20.41
CA GLN A 37 -0.16 -3.77 20.97
C GLN A 37 1.18 -4.17 21.63
N THR A 38 2.31 -3.67 21.11
CA THR A 38 3.64 -3.89 21.73
C THR A 38 3.94 -2.99 22.92
N GLY A 39 3.19 -1.90 23.13
CA GLY A 39 3.32 -1.07 24.34
C GLY A 39 4.68 -0.38 24.52
N TRP A 40 5.48 -0.29 23.47
CA TRP A 40 6.84 0.28 23.51
C TRP A 40 6.82 1.79 23.26
N LYS A 41 7.52 2.57 24.11
CA LYS A 41 7.63 4.05 23.99
C LYS A 41 8.41 4.51 22.75
N PHE A 42 8.99 3.60 21.97
CA PHE A 42 9.80 3.90 20.80
C PHE A 42 9.06 3.38 19.56
N PRO A 43 8.75 4.24 18.56
CA PRO A 43 7.92 3.89 17.40
C PRO A 43 8.69 3.02 16.40
N LEU A 44 9.13 1.85 16.85
CA LEU A 44 9.97 0.92 16.08
C LEU A 44 9.19 0.27 14.96
N PHE A 45 7.87 0.04 15.11
CA PHE A 45 7.05 -0.56 14.06
C PHE A 45 6.79 0.39 12.88
N ILE A 46 6.73 1.70 13.14
CA ILE A 46 6.68 2.73 12.08
C ILE A 46 7.95 2.73 11.23
N VAL A 47 9.10 2.37 11.79
CA VAL A 47 10.39 2.31 11.08
C VAL A 47 10.68 0.90 10.54
N SER A 48 10.27 -0.15 11.25
CA SER A 48 10.50 -1.53 10.85
C SER A 48 9.51 -2.00 9.78
N LEU A 49 8.29 -1.46 9.72
CA LEU A 49 7.35 -1.72 8.61
C LEU A 49 7.93 -1.34 7.25
N PRO A 50 8.43 -0.10 7.02
CA PRO A 50 9.07 0.23 5.76
C PRO A 50 10.33 -0.61 5.52
N LEU A 51 11.07 -0.99 6.57
CA LEU A 51 12.23 -1.89 6.44
C LEU A 51 11.83 -3.31 5.98
N ILE A 52 10.77 -3.86 6.55
CA ILE A 52 10.21 -5.17 6.18
C ILE A 52 9.60 -5.11 4.78
N ALA A 53 8.88 -4.03 4.44
CA ALA A 53 8.38 -3.80 3.10
C ALA A 53 9.52 -3.77 2.07
N LEU A 54 10.67 -3.18 2.43
CA LEU A 54 11.88 -3.17 1.60
C LEU A 54 12.45 -4.60 1.43
N CYS A 55 12.57 -5.37 2.51
CA CYS A 55 12.98 -6.78 2.44
C CYS A 55 12.03 -7.63 1.60
N VAL A 56 10.71 -7.44 1.75
CA VAL A 56 9.68 -8.16 1.00
C VAL A 56 9.72 -7.78 -0.48
N SER A 57 9.93 -6.50 -0.80
CA SER A 57 10.12 -6.01 -2.17
C SER A 57 11.33 -6.67 -2.83
N LEU A 58 12.46 -6.71 -2.14
CA LEU A 58 13.67 -7.39 -2.64
C LEU A 58 13.45 -8.90 -2.82
N TRP A 59 12.73 -9.54 -1.90
CA TRP A 59 12.43 -10.96 -2.01
C TRP A 59 11.48 -11.28 -3.17
N GLN A 60 10.45 -10.46 -3.37
CA GLN A 60 9.58 -10.55 -4.54
C GLN A 60 10.38 -10.37 -5.83
N LEU A 61 11.23 -9.35 -5.90
CA LEU A 61 12.07 -9.07 -7.05
C LEU A 61 12.99 -10.25 -7.39
N VAL A 62 13.67 -10.84 -6.40
CA VAL A 62 14.50 -12.04 -6.58
C VAL A 62 13.67 -13.22 -7.06
N LYS A 63 12.48 -13.43 -6.50
CA LYS A 63 11.57 -14.51 -6.90
C LYS A 63 11.06 -14.31 -8.33
N GLU A 64 10.81 -13.07 -8.73
CA GLU A 64 10.35 -12.69 -10.06
C GLU A 64 11.48 -12.85 -11.10
N PHE A 65 12.71 -12.50 -10.74
CA PHE A 65 13.89 -12.76 -11.58
C PHE A 65 14.26 -14.24 -11.67
N ASN A 66 14.03 -15.03 -10.62
CA ASN A 66 14.36 -16.46 -10.60
C ASN A 66 13.21 -17.36 -11.10
N THR A 67 12.05 -16.80 -11.41
CA THR A 67 10.97 -17.54 -12.07
C THR A 67 11.09 -17.29 -13.57
N PRO A 68 11.69 -18.21 -14.37
CA PRO A 68 11.57 -18.13 -15.82
C PRO A 68 10.09 -18.13 -16.16
N LYS A 69 9.63 -17.05 -16.79
CA LYS A 69 8.27 -16.87 -17.28
C LYS A 69 7.89 -18.11 -18.10
N LYS A 70 7.10 -19.01 -17.52
CA LYS A 70 6.47 -20.13 -18.22
C LYS A 70 5.11 -19.69 -18.74
#